data_AF-A0A536APU1-F1
#
_entry.id   AF-A0A536APU1-F1
#
_cell.length_a   1.000
_cell.length_b   1.000
_cell.length_c   1.000
_cell.angle_alpha   90.00
_cell.angle_beta   90.00
_cell.angle_gamma   90.00
#
_symmetry.space_group_name_H-M   'P 1'
#
loop_
_entity.id
_entity.type
_entity.pdbx_description
1 polymer ?
#
loop_
_entity_poly.entity_id
_entity_poly.type
_entity_poly.pdbx_seq_one_letter_code
_entity_poly.pdbx_strand_id
1 'polypeptide(L)'
;MTFSQTGGARIGKSFAWSLNATWPLAKLTVKETELRISVLGFTWILPKSSIRRLSKYRGAFSTGLRIEHSIPRRPPFVVFWTFAFPELNQELERCGYTVSADR
;
A
#
# COMPACT_ATOMS: atom_id res chain seq x y z
N MET A 1 -8.15 -5.99 -14.90
CA MET A 1 -9.13 -5.29 -14.03
C MET A 1 -8.49 -4.09 -13.33
N THR A 2 -9.27 -3.13 -12.83
CA THR A 2 -8.75 -1.98 -12.05
C THR A 2 -9.67 -1.71 -10.86
N PHE A 3 -9.15 -1.91 -9.66
CA PHE A 3 -9.82 -1.60 -8.40
C PHE A 3 -9.17 -0.38 -7.75
N SER A 4 -9.93 0.43 -7.00
CA SER A 4 -9.35 1.52 -6.24
C SER A 4 -10.06 1.75 -4.91
N GLN A 5 -9.30 2.07 -3.87
CA GLN A 5 -9.80 2.29 -2.53
C GLN A 5 -9.13 3.53 -1.90
N THR A 6 -9.92 4.32 -1.19
CA THR A 6 -9.43 5.47 -0.42
C THR A 6 -9.00 5.04 0.97
N GLY A 7 -7.91 5.62 1.47
CA GLY A 7 -7.24 5.20 2.67
C GLY A 7 -6.37 6.29 3.28
N GLY A 8 -5.56 5.90 4.25
CA GLY A 8 -4.36 6.64 4.66
C GLY A 8 -3.11 6.03 4.03
N ALA A 9 -1.98 6.73 4.11
CA ALA A 9 -0.69 6.17 3.72
C ALA A 9 0.41 6.65 4.66
N ARG A 10 1.33 5.75 4.99
CA ARG A 10 2.60 6.07 5.63
C ARG A 10 3.73 5.75 4.67
N ILE A 11 4.47 6.79 4.28
CA ILE A 11 5.55 6.71 3.30
C ILE A 11 6.81 7.26 3.96
N GLY A 12 7.84 6.44 4.18
CA GLY A 12 9.05 6.92 4.83
C GLY A 12 10.07 5.86 5.23
N LYS A 13 11.27 6.32 5.59
CA LYS A 13 12.40 5.44 5.97
C LYS A 13 12.34 4.99 7.43
N SER A 14 11.70 5.77 8.31
CA SER A 14 11.55 5.48 9.75
C SER A 14 10.32 6.21 10.32
N PHE A 15 10.03 6.03 11.61
CA PHE A 15 8.96 6.79 12.31
C PHE A 15 9.19 8.31 12.23
N ALA A 16 10.42 8.76 12.45
CA ALA A 16 10.79 10.17 12.38
C ALA A 16 10.82 10.74 10.94
N TRP A 17 11.10 9.91 9.94
CA TRP A 17 11.20 10.32 8.53
C TRP A 17 10.14 9.64 7.68
N SER A 18 8.87 9.78 8.10
CA SER A 18 7.71 9.34 7.33
C SER A 18 6.66 10.42 7.17
N LEU A 19 6.20 10.59 5.93
CA LEU A 19 4.95 11.27 5.64
C LEU A 19 3.81 10.37 6.10
N ASN A 20 3.00 10.88 7.02
CA ASN A 20 1.76 10.24 7.44
C ASN A 20 0.60 11.03 6.85
N ALA A 21 -0.03 10.46 5.82
CA ALA A 21 -1.30 10.92 5.29
C ALA A 21 -2.40 10.12 5.98
N THR A 22 -3.17 10.77 6.84
CA THR A 22 -4.30 10.15 7.53
C THR A 22 -5.41 9.82 6.54
N TRP A 23 -6.31 8.92 6.92
CA TRP A 23 -7.53 8.71 6.14
C TRP A 23 -8.35 10.01 6.09
N PRO A 24 -8.94 10.42 4.94
CA PRO A 24 -8.99 9.76 3.62
C PRO A 24 -8.02 10.39 2.57
N LEU A 25 -6.78 10.72 2.95
CA LEU A 25 -5.85 11.51 2.11
C LEU A 25 -5.00 10.68 1.13
N ALA A 26 -5.17 9.36 1.12
CA ALA A 26 -4.48 8.46 0.19
C ALA A 26 -5.47 7.64 -0.65
N LYS A 27 -5.04 7.22 -1.85
CA LYS A 27 -5.77 6.29 -2.71
C LYS A 27 -4.85 5.20 -3.21
N LEU A 28 -5.21 3.94 -2.96
CA LEU A 28 -4.56 2.78 -3.55
C LEU A 28 -5.36 2.33 -4.77
N THR A 29 -4.69 2.19 -5.91
CA THR A 29 -5.24 1.59 -7.12
C THR A 29 -4.50 0.30 -7.41
N VAL A 30 -5.25 -0.79 -7.56
CA VAL A 30 -4.75 -2.13 -7.80
C VAL A 30 -4.99 -2.47 -9.28
N LYS A 31 -3.91 -2.82 -9.98
CA LYS A 31 -3.92 -3.35 -11.34
C LYS A 31 -3.07 -4.61 -11.39
N GLU A 32 -3.32 -5.47 -12.37
CA GLU A 32 -2.55 -6.72 -12.55
C GLU A 32 -1.04 -6.53 -12.70
N THR A 33 -0.60 -5.38 -13.23
CA THR A 33 0.81 -5.09 -13.53
C THR A 33 1.49 -4.15 -12.53
N GLU A 34 0.72 -3.42 -11.71
CA GLU A 34 1.24 -2.39 -10.82
C GLU A 34 0.26 -2.04 -9.69
N LEU A 35 0.81 -1.52 -8.59
CA LEU A 35 0.06 -0.78 -7.57
C LEU A 35 0.34 0.71 -7.72
N ARG A 36 -0.68 1.55 -7.59
CA ARG A 36 -0.52 3.01 -7.55
C ARG A 36 -1.00 3.56 -6.22
N ILE A 37 -0.17 4.35 -5.56
CA ILE A 37 -0.51 5.02 -4.30
C ILE A 37 -0.50 6.51 -4.58
N SER A 38 -1.66 7.15 -4.51
CA SER A 38 -1.76 8.61 -4.62
C SER A 38 -1.91 9.21 -3.23
N VAL A 39 -1.13 10.21 -2.90
CA VAL A 39 -1.14 10.92 -1.61
C VAL A 39 -0.97 12.40 -1.88
N LEU A 40 -1.95 13.23 -1.49
CA LEU A 40 -1.86 14.70 -1.55
C LEU A 40 -1.30 15.24 -2.89
N GLY A 41 -1.81 14.75 -4.02
CA GLY A 41 -1.40 15.18 -5.36
C GLY A 41 -0.15 14.48 -5.93
N PHE A 42 0.54 13.64 -5.16
CA PHE A 42 1.66 12.84 -5.63
C PHE A 42 1.24 11.39 -5.89
N THR A 43 1.59 10.82 -7.05
CA THR A 43 1.31 9.43 -7.38
C THR A 43 2.58 8.60 -7.45
N TRP A 44 2.59 7.50 -6.70
CA TRP A 44 3.67 6.53 -6.63
C TRP A 44 3.23 5.29 -7.40
N ILE A 45 3.92 5.01 -8.50
CA ILE A 45 3.72 3.79 -9.27
C ILE A 45 4.71 2.75 -8.78
N LEU A 46 4.20 1.58 -8.38
CA LEU A 46 4.95 0.42 -7.91
C LEU A 46 4.68 -0.73 -8.89
N PRO A 47 5.57 -0.95 -9.88
CA PRO A 47 5.45 -2.10 -10.78
C PRO A 47 5.42 -3.40 -9.98
N LYS A 48 4.61 -4.36 -10.39
CA LYS A 48 4.48 -5.66 -9.71
C LYS A 48 5.82 -6.38 -9.58
N SER A 49 6.67 -6.29 -10.61
CA SER A 49 8.04 -6.81 -10.61
C SER A 49 8.96 -6.17 -9.57
N SER A 50 8.65 -4.97 -9.11
CA SER A 50 9.42 -4.29 -8.06
C SER A 50 8.98 -4.65 -6.64
N ILE A 51 7.78 -5.20 -6.49
CA ILE A 51 7.19 -5.55 -5.18
C ILE A 51 7.86 -6.82 -4.68
N ARG A 52 8.50 -6.72 -3.52
CA ARG A 52 9.18 -7.84 -2.86
C ARG A 52 8.24 -8.62 -1.95
N ARG A 53 7.36 -7.90 -1.25
CA ARG A 53 6.42 -8.49 -0.31
C ARG A 53 5.22 -7.59 -0.09
N LEU A 54 4.05 -8.20 -0.02
CA LEU A 54 2.84 -7.61 0.51
C LEU A 54 2.49 -8.34 1.79
N SER A 55 2.23 -7.61 2.87
CA SER A 55 1.83 -8.21 4.13
C SER A 55 0.72 -7.41 4.79
N LYS A 56 -0.11 -8.12 5.54
CA LYS A 56 -1.02 -7.47 6.48
C LYS A 56 -0.20 -6.75 7.55
N TYR A 57 -0.64 -5.55 7.94
CA TYR A 57 0.06 -4.73 8.93
C TYR A 57 -0.96 -4.11 9.90
N ARG A 58 -0.88 -4.49 11.17
CA ARG A 58 -1.81 -3.99 12.19
C ARG A 58 -1.29 -2.70 12.80
N GLY A 59 -2.09 -1.64 12.63
CA GLY A 59 -1.94 -0.41 13.40
C GLY A 59 -2.83 -0.44 14.63
N ALA A 60 -2.70 0.57 15.49
CA ALA A 60 -3.51 0.70 16.69
C ALA A 60 -5.02 0.84 16.40
N PHE A 61 -5.39 1.45 15.25
CA PHE A 61 -6.77 1.79 14.92
C PHE A 61 -7.27 1.21 13.59
N SER A 62 -6.38 0.65 12.76
CA SER A 62 -6.76 0.09 11.45
C SER A 62 -5.79 -1.00 11.02
N THR A 63 -6.25 -1.84 10.09
CA THR A 63 -5.40 -2.80 9.40
C THR A 63 -4.98 -2.21 8.06
N GLY A 64 -3.68 -2.20 7.79
CA GLY A 64 -3.12 -1.72 6.55
C GLY A 64 -2.48 -2.82 5.71
N LEU A 65 -2.21 -2.48 4.46
CA LEU A 65 -1.36 -3.22 3.55
C LEU A 65 0.05 -2.63 3.61
N ARG A 66 1.02 -3.42 4.04
CA ARG A 66 2.43 -3.07 3.92
C ARG A 66 2.96 -3.58 2.58
N ILE A 67 3.60 -2.67 1.83
CA ILE A 67 4.15 -2.91 0.51
C ILE A 67 5.65 -2.69 0.58
N GLU A 68 6.44 -3.75 0.47
CA GLU A 68 7.90 -3.69 0.39
C GLU A 68 8.32 -3.79 -1.08
N HIS A 69 9.25 -2.94 -1.50
CA HIS A 69 9.66 -2.86 -2.91
C HIS A 69 11.16 -2.65 -3.09
N SER A 70 11.66 -2.88 -4.30
CA SER A 70 13.07 -2.77 -4.69
C SER A 70 13.43 -1.45 -5.40
N ILE A 71 12.49 -0.51 -5.54
CA ILE A 71 12.71 0.72 -6.31
C ILE A 71 13.83 1.57 -5.66
N PRO A 72 14.93 1.85 -6.38
CA PRO A 72 16.04 2.65 -5.87
C PRO A 72 15.59 4.06 -5.47
N ARG A 73 16.29 4.65 -4.49
CA ARG A 73 16.07 6.04 -4.02
C ARG A 73 14.68 6.33 -3.44
N ARG A 74 13.80 5.33 -3.32
CA ARG A 74 12.52 5.43 -2.60
C ARG A 74 12.63 4.79 -1.21
N PRO A 75 11.77 5.19 -0.25
CA PRO A 75 11.59 4.47 1.01
C PRO A 75 11.40 2.97 0.77
N PRO A 76 11.97 2.09 1.60
CA PRO A 76 11.97 0.65 1.34
C PRO A 76 10.57 0.01 1.43
N PHE A 77 9.61 0.71 2.03
CA PHE A 77 8.23 0.26 2.13
C PHE A 77 7.25 1.43 2.18
N VAL A 78 5.99 1.12 1.89
CA VAL A 78 4.82 1.96 2.11
C VAL A 78 3.79 1.18 2.89
N VAL A 79 3.06 1.83 3.79
CA VAL A 79 1.87 1.24 4.41
C VAL A 79 0.65 2.00 3.91
N PHE A 80 -0.31 1.31 3.32
CA PHE A 80 -1.62 1.85 2.99
C PHE A 80 -2.63 1.42 4.06
N TRP A 81 -3.28 2.36 4.70
CA TRP A 81 -4.24 2.13 5.78
C TRP A 81 -5.67 2.14 5.25
N THR A 82 -6.48 1.17 5.65
CA THR A 82 -7.89 1.09 5.26
C THR A 82 -8.73 0.46 6.37
N PHE A 83 -10.03 0.78 6.40
CA PHE A 83 -10.99 0.07 7.25
C PHE A 83 -11.60 -1.15 6.55
N ALA A 84 -11.45 -1.23 5.23
CA ALA A 84 -11.98 -2.28 4.36
C ALA A 84 -10.83 -3.13 3.80
N PHE A 85 -10.00 -3.66 4.72
CA PHE A 85 -8.87 -4.53 4.36
C PHE A 85 -9.30 -5.88 3.76
N PRO A 86 -10.37 -6.56 4.24
CA PRO A 86 -10.83 -7.80 3.61
C PRO A 86 -11.15 -7.64 2.11
N GLU A 87 -11.83 -6.56 1.75
CA GLU A 87 -12.18 -6.23 0.37
C GLU A 87 -10.93 -5.93 -0.45
N LEU A 88 -9.99 -5.15 0.12
CA LEU A 88 -8.70 -4.89 -0.52
C LEU A 88 -7.92 -6.19 -0.78
N ASN A 89 -7.92 -7.12 0.17
CA ASN A 89 -7.20 -8.39 0.04
C ASN A 89 -7.78 -9.25 -1.09
N GLN A 90 -9.11 -9.35 -1.18
CA GLN A 90 -9.78 -10.07 -2.26
C GLN A 90 -9.43 -9.49 -3.64
N GLU A 91 -9.39 -8.16 -3.77
CA GLU A 91 -9.06 -7.50 -5.04
C GLU A 91 -7.59 -7.61 -5.41
N LEU A 92 -6.69 -7.64 -4.42
CA LEU A 92 -5.28 -7.98 -4.63
C LEU A 92 -5.12 -9.41 -5.16
N GLU A 93 -5.79 -10.38 -4.53
CA GLU A 93 -5.76 -11.78 -4.95
C GLU A 93 -6.31 -11.95 -6.38
N ARG A 94 -7.42 -11.27 -6.71
CA ARG A 94 -7.98 -11.25 -8.08
C ARG A 94 -7.01 -10.69 -9.11
N CYS A 95 -6.17 -9.72 -8.73
CA CYS A 95 -5.12 -9.17 -9.59
C CYS A 95 -3.80 -9.98 -9.54
N GLY A 96 -3.81 -11.16 -8.93
CA GLY A 96 -2.68 -12.08 -8.84
C GLY A 96 -1.59 -11.63 -7.88
N TYR A 97 -1.93 -10.86 -6.85
CA TYR A 97 -1.03 -10.52 -5.75
C TYR A 97 -1.24 -11.47 -4.57
N THR A 98 -0.15 -11.85 -3.91
CA THR A 98 -0.20 -12.65 -2.69
C THR A 98 0.14 -11.79 -1.48
N VAL A 99 -0.75 -11.78 -0.49
CA VAL A 99 -0.56 -11.04 0.77
C VAL A 99 -0.23 -12.03 1.87
N SER A 100 0.93 -11.86 2.52
CA SER A 100 1.32 -12.69 3.65
C SER A 100 0.62 -12.27 4.95
N ALA A 101 0.60 -13.18 5.92
CA ALA A 101 0.15 -12.91 7.29
C ALA A 101 0.96 -11.77 7.95
N ASP A 102 0.48 -11.32 9.12
CA ASP A 102 0.91 -10.12 9.85
C ASP A 102 2.45 -10.00 9.97
N ARG A 103 2.98 -8.78 9.81
CA ARG A 103 4.38 -8.40 10.11
C ARG A 103 4.49 -7.66 11.45
#